data_AF-A0A2V8DS19-F1
#
_entry.id   AF-A0A2V8DS19-F1
#
_cell.length_a   1.000
_cell.length_b   1.000
_cell.length_c   1.000
_cell.angle_alpha   90.00
_cell.angle_beta   90.00
_cell.angle_gamma   90.00
#
_symmetry.space_group_name_H-M   'P 1'
#
loop_
_entity.id
_entity.type
_entity.pdbx_description
1 polymer ?
#
loop_
_entity_poly.entity_id
_entity_poly.type
_entity_poly.pdbx_seq_one_letter_code
_entity_poly.pdbx_strand_id
1 'polypeptide(L)'
;MSNYQFGWHITYPYADDVAPLLPAGTIVHITGWHDNTAANKYNPNPNTWVGGGARSIDEMSFAWVSLTYLEQDDYTQRVQARGKAQQTRNQTPK
;
A
#
# COMPACT_ATOMS: atom_id res chain seq x y z
N MET A 1 8.95 -9.47 -6.26
CA MET A 1 7.49 -9.57 -6.43
C MET A 1 6.81 -9.25 -5.11
N SER A 2 5.70 -8.52 -5.15
CA SER A 2 4.79 -8.31 -4.01
C SER A 2 4.21 -9.65 -3.53
N ASN A 3 3.91 -9.78 -2.23
CA ASN A 3 3.19 -10.91 -1.64
C ASN A 3 1.66 -10.71 -1.59
N TYR A 4 1.15 -9.67 -2.25
CA TYR A 4 -0.28 -9.38 -2.35
C TYR A 4 -1.08 -10.57 -2.90
N GLN A 5 -2.20 -10.89 -2.27
CA GLN A 5 -3.11 -11.97 -2.66
C GLN A 5 -4.49 -11.39 -2.98
N PHE A 6 -4.86 -11.38 -4.26
CA PHE A 6 -6.16 -10.84 -4.71
C PHE A 6 -7.37 -11.67 -4.22
N GLY A 7 -7.18 -12.97 -3.94
CA GLY A 7 -8.27 -13.85 -3.49
C GLY A 7 -8.90 -13.46 -2.15
N TRP A 8 -8.26 -12.59 -1.37
CA TRP A 8 -8.76 -12.12 -0.07
C TRP A 8 -8.65 -10.59 0.01
N HIS A 9 -9.79 -9.92 -0.08
CA HIS A 9 -9.90 -8.48 0.08
C HIS A 9 -10.00 -8.14 1.57
N ILE A 10 -8.86 -7.88 2.20
CA ILE A 10 -8.74 -7.46 3.60
C ILE A 10 -8.00 -6.13 3.71
N THR A 11 -8.15 -5.46 4.84
CA THR A 11 -7.36 -4.27 5.17
C THR A 11 -5.97 -4.69 5.64
N TYR A 12 -4.94 -3.98 5.16
CA TYR A 12 -3.54 -4.15 5.58
C TYR A 12 -3.11 -2.92 6.38
N PRO A 13 -3.41 -2.85 7.69
CA PRO A 13 -2.95 -1.73 8.52
C PRO A 13 -1.43 -1.80 8.73
N TYR A 14 -0.78 -0.65 8.74
CA TYR A 14 0.59 -0.56 9.23
C TYR A 14 0.61 -0.78 10.76
N ALA A 15 1.69 -1.37 11.28
CA ALA A 15 1.96 -1.27 12.71
C ALA A 15 2.35 0.17 13.07
N ASP A 16 2.05 0.59 14.30
CA ASP A 16 2.14 1.98 14.74
C ASP A 16 3.55 2.60 14.58
N ASP A 17 4.59 1.79 14.77
CA ASP A 17 5.99 2.19 14.70
C ASP A 17 6.51 2.35 13.27
N VAL A 18 5.85 1.74 12.28
CA VAL A 18 6.24 1.77 10.85
C VAL A 18 5.24 2.48 9.94
N ALA A 19 4.08 2.88 10.45
CA ALA A 19 3.07 3.63 9.69
C ALA A 19 3.64 4.94 9.12
N PRO A 20 3.60 5.24 7.82
CA PRO A 20 4.24 6.44 7.26
C PRO A 20 3.74 7.74 7.90
N LEU A 21 4.67 8.65 8.26
CA LEU A 21 4.35 10.02 8.63
C LEU A 21 4.53 10.88 7.37
N LEU A 22 3.43 11.44 6.87
CA LEU A 22 3.40 12.16 5.60
C LEU A 22 3.35 13.67 5.87
N PRO A 23 4.33 14.47 5.41
CA PRO A 23 4.29 15.92 5.57
C PRO A 23 3.18 16.54 4.71
N ALA A 24 2.78 17.77 5.05
CA ALA A 24 1.84 18.55 4.26
C ALA A 24 2.32 18.69 2.80
N GLY A 25 1.38 18.56 1.86
CA GLY A 25 1.69 18.59 0.42
C GLY A 25 2.12 17.24 -0.18
N THR A 26 2.13 16.15 0.59
CA THR A 26 2.40 14.81 0.06
C THR A 26 1.35 14.38 -0.97
N ILE A 27 1.81 13.82 -2.10
CA ILE A 27 0.96 13.21 -3.13
C ILE A 27 1.12 11.70 -3.06
N VAL A 28 0.01 10.96 -2.94
CA VAL A 28 0.00 9.50 -2.92
C VAL A 28 -0.35 8.98 -4.32
N HIS A 29 0.60 8.29 -4.96
CA HIS A 29 0.40 7.65 -6.25
C HIS A 29 0.05 6.17 -6.05
N ILE A 30 -1.10 5.74 -6.54
CA ILE A 30 -1.51 4.34 -6.55
C ILE A 30 -1.32 3.79 -7.96
N THR A 31 -0.57 2.71 -8.09
CA THR A 31 -0.37 2.00 -9.36
C THR A 31 -0.83 0.56 -9.20
N GLY A 32 -1.72 0.13 -10.08
CA GLY A 32 -2.22 -1.24 -10.18
C GLY A 32 -1.71 -1.90 -11.46
N TRP A 33 -1.53 -3.22 -11.41
CA TRP A 33 -1.12 -4.03 -12.55
C TRP A 33 -2.14 -5.15 -12.75
N HIS A 34 -2.58 -5.34 -13.99
CA HIS A 34 -3.38 -6.50 -14.40
C HIS A 34 -2.48 -7.42 -15.21
N ASP A 35 -2.42 -8.70 -14.84
CA ASP A 35 -1.61 -9.71 -15.53
C ASP A 35 -2.50 -10.56 -16.45
N ASN A 36 -2.50 -10.21 -17.74
CA ASN A 36 -3.18 -10.95 -18.79
C ASN A 36 -2.28 -11.98 -19.51
N THR A 37 -1.14 -12.35 -18.92
CA THR A 37 -0.25 -13.35 -19.54
C THR A 37 -0.86 -14.76 -19.45
N ALA A 38 -0.50 -15.62 -20.41
CA ALA A 38 -0.93 -17.03 -20.41
C ALA A 38 -0.37 -17.86 -19.23
N ALA A 39 0.61 -17.32 -18.50
CA ALA A 39 1.17 -17.96 -17.31
C ALA A 39 0.33 -17.72 -16.04
N ASN A 40 -0.56 -16.72 -16.06
CA ASN A 40 -1.44 -16.44 -14.94
C ASN A 40 -2.57 -17.48 -14.85
N LYS A 41 -2.39 -18.49 -13.99
CA LYS A 41 -3.39 -19.55 -13.75
C LYS A 41 -4.75 -19.05 -13.26
N TYR A 42 -4.84 -17.81 -12.79
CA TYR A 42 -6.09 -17.19 -12.34
C TYR A 42 -6.82 -16.45 -13.46
N ASN A 43 -6.18 -16.27 -14.62
CA ASN A 43 -6.82 -15.74 -15.81
C ASN A 43 -7.43 -16.89 -16.63
N PRO A 44 -8.77 -17.03 -16.69
CA PRO A 44 -9.41 -18.14 -17.36
C PRO A 44 -9.25 -18.12 -18.89
N ASN A 45 -9.02 -16.94 -19.49
CA ASN A 45 -8.79 -16.82 -20.93
C ASN A 45 -7.99 -15.56 -21.30
N PRO A 46 -6.66 -15.67 -21.49
CA PRO A 46 -5.80 -14.52 -21.82
C PRO A 46 -6.06 -13.93 -23.22
N ASN A 47 -6.77 -14.65 -24.10
CA ASN A 47 -7.04 -14.21 -25.47
C ASN A 47 -8.30 -13.34 -25.59
N THR A 48 -9.04 -13.13 -24.51
CA THR A 48 -10.25 -12.32 -24.50
C THR A 48 -9.94 -10.92 -23.99
N TRP A 49 -10.52 -9.91 -24.64
CA TRP A 49 -10.45 -8.55 -24.13
C TRP A 49 -11.32 -8.40 -22.89
N VAL A 50 -10.73 -7.90 -21.81
CA VAL A 50 -11.43 -7.54 -20.57
C VAL A 50 -11.18 -6.07 -20.29
N GLY A 51 -12.25 -5.32 -20.07
CA GLY A 51 -12.20 -3.89 -19.77
C GLY A 51 -12.61 -3.57 -18.35
N GLY A 52 -12.47 -2.30 -17.97
CA GLY A 52 -12.97 -1.80 -16.70
C GLY A 52 -14.49 -1.72 -16.67
N GLY A 53 -15.13 -2.13 -15.58
CA GLY A 53 -16.59 -2.10 -15.46
C GLY A 53 -17.14 -2.69 -14.16
N ALA A 54 -18.46 -2.71 -14.05
CA ALA A 54 -19.18 -3.15 -12.84
C ALA A 54 -19.66 -4.61 -12.90
N ARG A 55 -19.55 -5.27 -14.05
CA ARG A 55 -20.00 -6.65 -14.23
C ARG A 55 -18.96 -7.61 -13.67
N SER A 56 -19.38 -8.81 -13.29
CA SER A 56 -18.45 -9.86 -12.84
C SER A 56 -17.46 -10.35 -13.90
N ILE A 57 -17.66 -9.94 -15.16
CA ILE A 57 -16.77 -10.24 -16.30
C ILE A 57 -15.87 -9.05 -16.67
N ASP A 58 -16.03 -7.92 -15.98
CA ASP A 58 -15.19 -6.74 -16.14
C ASP A 58 -14.17 -6.68 -15.00
N GLU A 59 -13.09 -5.91 -15.20
CA GLU A 59 -12.07 -5.67 -14.19
C GLU A 59 -12.33 -4.39 -13.39
N MET A 60 -11.78 -4.35 -12.19
CA MET A 60 -11.75 -3.15 -11.33
C MET A 60 -10.35 -2.99 -10.74
N SER A 61 -9.86 -1.75 -10.70
CA SER A 61 -8.65 -1.41 -9.95
C SER A 61 -8.92 -0.18 -9.12
N PHE A 62 -8.98 -0.38 -7.80
CA PHE A 62 -9.08 0.71 -6.84
C PHE A 62 -8.25 0.36 -5.60
N ALA A 63 -7.89 1.37 -4.82
CA ALA A 63 -7.34 1.18 -3.49
C ALA A 63 -8.16 1.98 -2.50
N TRP A 64 -8.59 1.32 -1.43
CA TRP A 64 -9.17 2.00 -0.29
C TRP A 64 -8.05 2.43 0.65
N VAL A 65 -7.83 3.74 0.77
CA VAL A 65 -6.77 4.31 1.62
C VAL A 65 -7.40 5.11 2.75
N SER A 66 -7.15 4.69 3.98
CA SER A 66 -7.52 5.44 5.18
C SER A 66 -6.34 6.27 5.66
N LEU A 67 -6.59 7.55 5.95
CA LEU A 67 -5.60 8.49 6.47
C LEU A 67 -6.07 9.05 7.80
N THR A 68 -5.11 9.28 8.70
CA THR A 68 -5.34 10.02 9.95
C THR A 68 -4.56 11.32 9.87
N TYR A 69 -5.28 12.44 9.93
CA TYR A 69 -4.66 13.76 9.96
C TYR A 69 -4.11 14.05 11.36
N LEU A 70 -2.92 14.63 11.41
CA LEU A 70 -2.23 15.00 12.64
C LEU A 70 -2.12 16.51 12.71
N GLU A 71 -2.21 17.04 13.92
CA GLU A 71 -1.77 18.40 14.20
C GLU A 71 -0.25 18.50 14.05
N GLN A 72 0.25 19.70 13.70
CA GLN A 72 1.67 19.91 13.40
C GLN A 72 2.59 19.52 14.57
N ASP A 73 2.16 19.77 15.80
CA ASP A 73 2.93 19.43 17.00
C ASP A 73 3.03 17.91 17.19
N ASP A 74 1.94 17.15 17.00
CA ASP A 74 1.95 15.68 17.09
C ASP A 74 2.81 15.07 15.97
N TYR A 75 2.67 15.56 14.75
CA TYR A 75 3.54 15.14 13.63
C TYR A 75 5.01 15.32 13.98
N THR A 76 5.38 16.51 14.49
CA THR A 76 6.76 16.83 14.85
C THR A 76 7.28 15.92 15.95
N GLN A 77 6.49 15.69 17.01
CA GLN A 77 6.86 14.79 18.11
C GLN A 77 7.12 13.36 17.61
N ARG A 78 6.26 12.83 16.75
CA ARG A 78 6.40 11.47 16.20
C ARG A 78 7.61 11.34 15.28
N VAL A 79 7.89 12.34 14.43
CA VAL A 79 9.10 12.35 13.58
C VAL A 79 10.36 12.32 14.45
N GLN A 80 10.42 13.14 15.50
CA GLN A 80 11.57 13.18 16.40
C GLN A 80 11.75 11.86 17.17
N ALA A 81 10.65 11.28 17.67
CA ALA A 81 10.68 9.99 18.36
C ALA A 81 11.25 8.88 17.45
N ARG A 82 10.84 8.84 16.18
CA ARG A 82 11.36 7.86 15.20
C ARG A 82 12.83 8.08 14.86
N GLY A 83 13.25 9.34 14.69
CA GLY A 83 14.66 9.66 14.46
C GLY A 83 15.55 9.17 15.60
N LYS A 84 15.13 9.37 16.85
CA LYS A 84 15.85 8.88 18.04
C LYS A 84 15.93 7.35 18.07
N ALA A 85 14.83 6.65 17.84
CA ALA A 85 14.77 5.18 17.85
C ALA A 85 15.68 4.55 16.77
N GLN A 86 15.73 5.15 15.58
CA GLN A 86 16.65 4.70 14.52
C GLN A 86 18.12 4.91 14.89
N GLN A 87 18.46 6.03 15.54
CA GLN A 87 19.82 6.27 16.03
C GLN A 87 20.23 5.25 17.09
N THR A 88 19.35 4.91 18.04
CA THR A 88 19.64 3.91 19.09
C THR A 88 19.86 2.52 18.50
N ARG A 89 19.04 2.14 17.50
CA ARG A 89 19.18 0.86 16.78
C ARG A 89 20.51 0.75 16.04
N ASN A 90 21.00 1.86 15.48
CA ASN A 90 22.26 1.88 14.74
C ASN A 90 23.51 1.97 15.64
N GLN A 91 23.35 2.27 16.93
CA GLN A 91 24.44 2.40 17.90
C GLN A 91 24.67 1.14 18.73
N THR A 92 23.80 0.13 18.65
CA THR A 92 23.99 -1.16 19.33
C THR A 92 24.92 -2.04 18.50
N PRO A 93 26.15 -2.34 18.94
CA PRO A 93 27.06 -3.20 18.18
C PRO A 93 26.52 -4.63 18.14
N LYS A 94 26.85 -5.33 17.06
CA LYS A 94 26.54 -6.75 16.87
C LYS A 94 27.28 -7.63 17.87
#